data_AF-A0A3M6ZV61-F1
#
_entry.id   AF-A0A3M6ZV61-F1
#
_cell.length_a   1.000
_cell.length_b   1.000
_cell.length_c   1.000
_cell.angle_alpha   90.00
_cell.angle_beta   90.00
_cell.angle_gamma   90.00
#
_symmetry.space_group_name_H-M   'P 1'
#
loop_
_entity.id
_entity.type
_entity.pdbx_description
1 polymer ?
#
loop_
_entity_poly.entity_id
_entity_poly.type
_entity_poly.pdbx_seq_one_letter_code
_entity_poly.pdbx_strand_id
1 'polypeptide(L)'
;MASLARKALLALFASASLTPSVNAITESDVQAAYGTLMGYYNESIGLWIPSTGWWNSANCLTVVADLAAFDRGIGEQSLSIFSNTFVKAQKYNLQMQKTVLPNWEPETYYAHSWPFFPPGWRLPPFITTSGFLNDYYDDEGWWALAWIAAYDVTHNPEYLSEAESIFEDMKDAYGTTPCGGLWWDKPHTYVNAIANELFLDVAAHLANRAFKKSYYLDWAQREWAWFQGSGTINSESTINDGLDLDTCENNGGTVWSYNQGVILGGLTELSRATGDHSYITKAKEIADAAIAALTEDGILQDPCEPDCGGDGSQFKGVFARNLQILQKASPEERYASFLDTNADSIWDHDREGSELSLIWSGPFITPANASTQSSAMDALIGALAT
;
A
#
# COMPACT_ATOMS: atom_id res chain seq x y z
N MET A 1 8.02 15.93 -65.59
CA MET A 1 9.27 15.93 -64.80
C MET A 1 9.01 16.65 -63.49
N ALA A 2 8.84 15.89 -62.41
CA ALA A 2 9.18 16.23 -61.02
C ALA A 2 8.42 15.26 -60.10
N SER A 3 9.19 14.40 -59.44
CA SER A 3 8.78 13.26 -58.64
C SER A 3 8.21 13.68 -57.29
N LEU A 4 7.25 12.88 -56.80
CA LEU A 4 6.88 12.81 -55.39
C LEU A 4 8.09 12.47 -54.52
N ALA A 5 8.14 13.05 -53.32
CA ALA A 5 8.91 12.52 -52.20
C ALA A 5 8.13 12.71 -50.90
N ARG A 6 7.34 11.70 -50.52
CA ARG A 6 6.89 11.51 -49.13
C ARG A 6 8.10 11.04 -48.33
N LYS A 7 8.54 11.83 -47.35
CA LYS A 7 9.49 11.37 -46.33
C LYS A 7 8.72 10.46 -45.37
N ALA A 8 9.00 9.16 -45.42
CA ALA A 8 8.63 8.23 -44.38
C ALA A 8 9.68 8.37 -43.26
N LEU A 9 9.25 8.75 -42.05
CA LEU A 9 10.04 8.55 -40.84
C LEU A 9 9.94 7.06 -40.50
N LEU A 10 11.03 6.31 -40.71
CA LEU A 10 11.17 5.02 -40.03
C LEU A 10 11.58 5.32 -38.59
N ALA A 11 10.66 5.06 -37.65
CA ALA A 11 11.04 4.87 -36.26
C ALA A 11 11.87 3.59 -36.19
N LEU A 12 13.17 3.74 -35.91
CA LEU A 12 14.03 2.65 -35.50
C LEU A 12 13.57 2.22 -34.11
N PHE A 13 12.75 1.18 -34.03
CA PHE A 13 12.64 0.39 -32.81
C PHE A 13 13.99 -0.30 -32.63
N ALA A 14 14.88 0.35 -31.84
CA ALA A 14 15.95 -0.37 -31.21
C ALA A 14 15.29 -1.35 -30.24
N SER A 15 15.21 -2.61 -30.63
CA SER A 15 15.03 -3.70 -29.68
C SER A 15 16.24 -3.66 -28.75
N ALA A 16 16.11 -2.94 -27.63
CA ALA A 16 17.00 -3.14 -26.50
C ALA A 16 16.75 -4.57 -26.05
N SER A 17 17.63 -5.48 -26.47
CA SER A 17 17.78 -6.75 -25.81
C SER A 17 18.22 -6.42 -24.39
N LEU A 18 17.27 -6.40 -23.46
CA LEU A 18 17.55 -6.46 -22.03
C LEU A 18 18.39 -7.71 -21.82
N THR A 19 19.69 -7.53 -21.63
CA THR A 19 20.51 -8.55 -21.00
C THR A 19 19.87 -8.84 -19.64
N PRO A 20 19.60 -10.10 -19.28
CA PRO A 20 19.16 -10.42 -17.92
C PRO A 20 20.10 -9.72 -16.93
N SER A 21 19.54 -9.06 -15.93
CA SER A 21 20.32 -8.49 -14.85
C SER A 21 21.25 -9.57 -14.29
N VAL A 22 22.47 -9.16 -13.94
CA VAL A 22 23.52 -10.10 -13.55
C VAL A 22 23.22 -10.76 -12.21
N ASN A 23 22.25 -10.24 -11.42
CA ASN A 23 21.82 -10.81 -10.15
C ASN A 23 20.31 -10.57 -9.93
N ALA A 24 19.46 -11.49 -10.39
CA ALA A 24 18.06 -11.50 -9.95
C ALA A 24 17.99 -11.67 -8.43
N ILE A 25 17.07 -10.98 -7.77
CA ILE A 25 16.77 -11.17 -6.34
C ILE A 25 16.61 -12.65 -5.99
N THR A 26 17.23 -13.06 -4.88
CA THR A 26 17.16 -14.44 -4.38
C THR A 26 16.37 -14.53 -3.07
N GLU A 27 15.93 -15.75 -2.71
CA GLU A 27 15.34 -16.03 -1.40
C GLU A 27 16.26 -15.59 -0.24
N SER A 28 17.58 -15.73 -0.41
CA SER A 28 18.56 -15.32 0.60
C SER A 28 18.59 -13.81 0.80
N ASP A 29 18.39 -13.03 -0.26
CA ASP A 29 18.38 -11.57 -0.21
C ASP A 29 17.16 -11.08 0.58
N VAL A 30 15.99 -11.68 0.29
CA VAL A 30 14.73 -11.38 1.00
C VAL A 30 14.77 -11.83 2.46
N GLN A 31 15.37 -12.99 2.75
CA GLN A 31 15.59 -13.43 4.14
C GLN A 31 16.52 -12.48 4.91
N ALA A 32 17.54 -11.94 4.26
CA ALA A 32 18.43 -10.96 4.88
C ALA A 32 17.71 -9.64 5.16
N ALA A 33 16.93 -9.13 4.19
CA ALA A 33 16.09 -7.95 4.36
C ALA A 33 15.04 -8.14 5.47
N TYR A 34 14.43 -9.34 5.56
CA TYR A 34 13.52 -9.70 6.64
C TYR A 34 14.21 -9.68 8.01
N GLY A 35 15.44 -10.20 8.11
CA GLY A 35 16.24 -10.12 9.33
C GLY A 35 16.42 -8.68 9.82
N THR A 36 16.69 -7.74 8.89
CA THR A 36 16.75 -6.31 9.19
C THR A 36 15.40 -5.77 9.67
N LEU A 37 14.30 -6.07 8.97
CA LEU A 37 12.96 -5.62 9.35
C LEU A 37 12.60 -6.08 10.77
N MET A 38 12.91 -7.33 11.11
CA MET A 38 12.67 -7.87 12.45
C MET A 38 13.56 -7.23 13.52
N GLY A 39 14.71 -6.65 13.15
CA GLY A 39 15.54 -5.84 14.03
C GLY A 39 14.86 -4.56 14.53
N TYR A 40 13.88 -4.04 13.78
CA TYR A 40 13.07 -2.88 14.19
C TYR A 40 11.83 -3.27 15.01
N TYR A 41 11.48 -4.55 15.10
CA TYR A 41 10.28 -5.01 15.82
C TYR A 41 10.49 -4.93 17.34
N ASN A 42 9.58 -4.23 18.02
CA ASN A 42 9.60 -4.08 19.46
C ASN A 42 8.60 -5.05 20.11
N GLU A 43 9.11 -6.18 20.61
CA GLU A 43 8.30 -7.22 21.25
C GLU A 43 7.44 -6.72 22.42
N SER A 44 7.89 -5.67 23.14
CA SER A 44 7.19 -5.19 24.33
C SER A 44 5.83 -4.54 24.01
N ILE A 45 5.72 -3.95 22.82
CA ILE A 45 4.53 -3.24 22.32
C ILE A 45 3.93 -3.89 21.06
N GLY A 46 4.62 -4.87 20.45
CA GLY A 46 4.17 -5.59 19.28
C GLY A 46 4.08 -4.72 18.02
N LEU A 47 5.01 -3.78 17.84
CA LEU A 47 5.01 -2.80 16.74
C LEU A 47 6.44 -2.53 16.29
N TRP A 48 6.61 -1.99 15.08
CA TRP A 48 7.91 -1.56 14.52
C TRP A 48 8.32 -0.15 14.96
N ILE A 49 7.94 0.23 16.18
CA ILE A 49 8.15 1.54 16.80
C ILE A 49 9.38 1.46 17.73
N PRO A 50 10.31 2.46 17.72
CA PRO A 50 10.13 3.85 17.28
C PRO A 50 10.60 4.16 15.85
N SER A 51 10.88 3.14 15.03
CA SER A 51 11.43 3.34 13.70
C SER A 51 10.38 3.79 12.67
N THR A 52 9.09 3.58 12.94
CA THR A 52 7.98 4.07 12.11
C THR A 52 6.75 4.35 12.99
N GLY A 53 5.57 4.43 12.38
CA GLY A 53 4.27 4.65 12.99
C GLY A 53 3.40 3.40 13.16
N TRP A 54 2.19 3.61 13.68
CA TRP A 54 1.25 2.53 13.99
C TRP A 54 0.63 1.88 12.75
N TRP A 55 0.13 2.68 11.80
CA TRP A 55 -0.42 2.15 10.55
C TRP A 55 0.69 1.55 9.65
N ASN A 56 1.88 2.15 9.65
CA ASN A 56 3.05 1.57 9.00
C ASN A 56 3.46 0.22 9.61
N SER A 57 3.25 0.02 10.92
CA SER A 57 3.44 -1.30 11.54
C SER A 57 2.46 -2.34 11.01
N ALA A 58 1.26 -1.95 10.55
CA ALA A 58 0.35 -2.86 9.86
C ALA A 58 0.94 -3.31 8.52
N ASN A 59 1.52 -2.38 7.74
CA ASN A 59 2.23 -2.72 6.50
C ASN A 59 3.46 -3.61 6.73
N CYS A 60 4.22 -3.36 7.80
CA CYS A 60 5.29 -4.28 8.22
C CYS A 60 4.72 -5.68 8.49
N LEU A 61 3.59 -5.79 9.20
CA LEU A 61 2.93 -7.07 9.47
C LEU A 61 2.44 -7.76 8.18
N THR A 62 1.95 -6.99 7.19
CA THR A 62 1.58 -7.53 5.88
C THR A 62 2.78 -8.12 5.15
N VAL A 63 3.93 -7.42 5.12
CA VAL A 63 5.18 -7.96 4.56
C VAL A 63 5.58 -9.27 5.23
N VAL A 64 5.46 -9.36 6.57
CA VAL A 64 5.72 -10.61 7.32
C VAL A 64 4.76 -11.73 6.90
N ALA A 65 3.48 -11.42 6.70
CA ALA A 65 2.47 -12.38 6.26
C ALA A 65 2.68 -12.84 4.82
N ASP A 66 2.97 -11.93 3.90
CA ASP A 66 3.21 -12.25 2.50
C ASP A 66 4.45 -13.14 2.35
N LEU A 67 5.53 -12.82 3.07
CA LEU A 67 6.73 -13.67 3.12
C LEU A 67 6.45 -15.05 3.73
N ALA A 68 5.68 -15.10 4.82
CA ALA A 68 5.27 -16.34 5.46
C ALA A 68 4.38 -17.23 4.57
N ALA A 69 3.70 -16.66 3.57
CA ALA A 69 2.85 -17.42 2.65
C ALA A 69 3.64 -18.29 1.65
N PHE A 70 4.93 -18.00 1.41
CA PHE A 70 5.77 -18.81 0.53
C PHE A 70 7.02 -19.41 1.21
N ASP A 71 7.57 -18.79 2.26
CA ASP A 71 8.66 -19.36 3.07
C ASP A 71 8.13 -20.03 4.35
N ARG A 72 8.19 -21.36 4.39
CA ARG A 72 7.71 -22.15 5.54
C ARG A 72 8.48 -21.87 6.83
N GLY A 73 9.79 -21.60 6.75
CA GLY A 73 10.61 -21.33 7.91
C GLY A 73 10.24 -19.99 8.56
N ILE A 74 9.97 -18.98 7.72
CA ILE A 74 9.44 -17.69 8.17
C ILE A 74 8.00 -17.85 8.67
N GLY A 75 7.19 -18.68 8.02
CA GLY A 75 5.83 -19.01 8.46
C GLY A 75 5.74 -19.52 9.90
N GLU A 76 6.67 -20.37 10.34
CA GLU A 76 6.70 -20.83 11.74
C GLU A 76 7.15 -19.73 12.71
N GLN A 77 8.09 -18.88 12.30
CA GLN A 77 8.62 -17.78 13.13
C GLN A 77 7.59 -16.65 13.31
N SER A 78 6.83 -16.36 12.26
CA SER A 78 5.87 -15.25 12.21
C SER A 78 4.63 -15.48 13.09
N LEU A 79 4.31 -16.73 13.47
CA LEU A 79 3.20 -17.01 14.39
C LEU A 79 3.31 -16.26 15.72
N SER A 80 4.53 -16.16 16.25
CA SER A 80 4.78 -15.41 17.50
C SER A 80 4.65 -13.90 17.29
N ILE A 81 5.00 -13.41 16.10
CA ILE A 81 4.87 -12.01 15.71
C ILE A 81 3.41 -11.62 15.56
N PHE A 82 2.60 -12.40 14.83
CA PHE A 82 1.16 -12.14 14.67
C PHE A 82 0.44 -12.14 16.01
N SER A 83 0.65 -13.18 16.83
CA SER A 83 -0.01 -13.28 18.14
C SER A 83 0.42 -12.19 19.13
N ASN A 84 1.72 -11.84 19.18
CA ASN A 84 2.19 -10.75 20.03
C ASN A 84 1.67 -9.39 19.56
N THR A 85 1.73 -9.11 18.25
CA THR A 85 1.18 -7.89 17.66
C THR A 85 -0.30 -7.77 17.97
N PHE A 86 -1.07 -8.83 17.75
CA PHE A 86 -2.51 -8.85 18.02
C PHE A 86 -2.80 -8.44 19.46
N VAL A 87 -2.09 -8.99 20.44
CA VAL A 87 -2.33 -8.72 21.88
C VAL A 87 -1.81 -7.36 22.34
N LYS A 88 -0.69 -6.88 21.79
CA LYS A 88 0.05 -5.72 22.30
C LYS A 88 -0.29 -4.43 21.54
N ALA A 89 -0.31 -4.48 20.21
CA ALA A 89 -0.50 -3.31 19.37
C ALA A 89 -1.88 -2.66 19.59
N GLN A 90 -2.92 -3.48 19.81
CA GLN A 90 -4.27 -2.99 20.12
C GLN A 90 -4.37 -2.21 21.44
N LYS A 91 -3.33 -2.20 22.28
CA LYS A 91 -3.26 -1.47 23.57
C LYS A 91 -2.32 -0.29 23.51
N TYR A 92 -1.64 -0.09 22.38
CA TYR A 92 -0.63 0.94 22.24
C TYR A 92 -1.32 2.30 22.10
N ASN A 93 -1.00 3.23 23.00
CA ASN A 93 -1.57 4.57 22.93
C ASN A 93 -0.82 5.39 21.90
N LEU A 94 -1.54 5.79 20.86
CA LEU A 94 -0.95 6.43 19.70
C LEU A 94 -0.49 7.87 19.99
N GLN A 95 -1.21 8.60 20.86
CA GLN A 95 -1.12 10.06 20.99
C GLN A 95 -0.64 10.71 19.68
N MET A 96 -1.40 10.46 18.62
CA MET A 96 -1.01 10.80 17.26
C MET A 96 -2.00 11.77 16.63
N GLN A 97 -1.54 12.45 15.59
CA GLN A 97 -2.37 13.26 14.73
C GLN A 97 -1.79 13.22 13.33
N LYS A 98 -2.67 13.12 12.32
CA LYS A 98 -2.31 13.33 10.93
C LYS A 98 -2.64 14.74 10.45
N THR A 99 -1.89 15.18 9.46
CA THR A 99 -2.18 16.38 8.67
C THR A 99 -2.00 16.07 7.20
N VAL A 100 -2.54 16.92 6.32
CA VAL A 100 -2.27 16.87 4.88
C VAL A 100 -1.41 18.06 4.54
N LEU A 101 -0.22 17.80 3.99
CA LEU A 101 0.72 18.82 3.54
C LEU A 101 0.21 19.52 2.26
N PRO A 102 0.80 20.67 1.87
CA PRO A 102 0.39 21.39 0.65
C PRO A 102 0.54 20.59 -0.65
N ASN A 103 1.40 19.57 -0.65
CA ASN A 103 1.56 18.61 -1.75
C ASN A 103 0.58 17.43 -1.65
N TRP A 104 -0.44 17.49 -0.79
CA TRP A 104 -1.39 16.40 -0.54
C TRP A 104 -0.79 15.15 0.10
N GLU A 105 0.42 15.23 0.65
CA GLU A 105 1.00 14.12 1.39
C GLU A 105 0.37 14.05 2.78
N PRO A 106 -0.21 12.91 3.19
CA PRO A 106 -0.57 12.72 4.59
C PRO A 106 0.70 12.57 5.41
N GLU A 107 0.79 13.27 6.54
CA GLU A 107 1.87 13.12 7.51
C GLU A 107 1.31 12.84 8.90
N THR A 108 1.81 11.76 9.50
CA THR A 108 1.49 11.34 10.86
C THR A 108 2.57 11.76 11.85
N TYR A 109 2.15 12.40 12.94
CA TYR A 109 3.02 12.74 14.07
C TYR A 109 2.65 11.99 15.33
N TYR A 110 3.65 11.62 16.12
CA TYR A 110 3.52 10.88 17.38
C TYR A 110 4.15 11.65 18.54
N ALA A 111 3.55 11.55 19.72
CA ALA A 111 4.06 12.23 20.92
C ALA A 111 5.38 11.63 21.45
N HIS A 112 5.62 10.35 21.19
CA HIS A 112 6.67 9.56 21.85
C HIS A 112 7.57 8.77 20.89
N SER A 113 7.39 8.93 19.58
CA SER A 113 8.20 8.31 18.54
C SER A 113 8.28 9.23 17.32
N TRP A 114 9.19 8.92 16.40
CA TRP A 114 9.28 9.64 15.13
C TRP A 114 8.16 9.18 14.18
N PRO A 115 7.62 10.08 13.32
CA PRO A 115 7.86 11.53 13.27
C PRO A 115 7.29 12.25 14.50
N PHE A 116 8.07 13.15 15.11
CA PHE A 116 7.64 13.90 16.28
C PHE A 116 6.79 15.11 15.88
N PHE A 117 5.84 15.50 16.73
CA PHE A 117 5.10 16.74 16.56
C PHE A 117 6.01 17.95 16.36
N PRO A 118 5.69 18.86 15.42
CA PRO A 118 6.44 20.10 15.25
C PRO A 118 6.41 20.97 16.52
N PRO A 119 7.46 21.78 16.78
CA PRO A 119 7.50 22.66 17.94
C PRO A 119 6.26 23.58 18.03
N GLY A 120 5.61 23.59 19.19
CA GLY A 120 4.44 24.45 19.47
C GLY A 120 3.09 23.79 19.16
N TRP A 121 3.07 22.60 18.56
CA TRP A 121 1.84 21.83 18.41
C TRP A 121 1.37 21.29 19.76
N ARG A 122 0.06 21.31 19.98
CA ARG A 122 -0.54 20.72 21.19
C ARG A 122 -0.66 19.22 21.01
N LEU A 123 -0.08 18.46 21.93
CA LEU A 123 -0.23 17.01 21.94
C LEU A 123 -1.71 16.62 22.14
N PRO A 124 -2.22 15.63 21.38
CA PRO A 124 -3.57 15.10 21.56
C PRO A 124 -3.69 14.41 22.93
N PRO A 125 -4.93 14.30 23.48
CA PRO A 125 -5.14 13.56 24.71
C PRO A 125 -4.80 12.07 24.55
N PHE A 126 -4.45 11.41 25.64
CA PHE A 126 -4.37 9.95 25.66
C PHE A 126 -5.77 9.37 25.39
N ILE A 127 -5.89 8.50 24.38
CA ILE A 127 -7.11 7.74 24.10
C ILE A 127 -6.92 6.28 24.48
N THR A 128 -7.95 5.64 25.05
CA THR A 128 -7.96 4.19 25.19
C THR A 128 -8.36 3.61 23.85
N THR A 129 -7.48 2.81 23.24
CA THR A 129 -7.76 2.12 21.99
C THR A 129 -8.86 1.06 22.20
N SER A 130 -9.70 0.88 21.17
CA SER A 130 -10.69 -0.19 21.12
C SER A 130 -10.31 -1.13 19.99
N GLY A 131 -9.57 -2.20 20.31
CA GLY A 131 -9.01 -3.08 19.28
C GLY A 131 -8.03 -2.32 18.39
N PHE A 132 -8.17 -2.49 17.08
CA PHE A 132 -7.39 -1.80 16.05
C PHE A 132 -8.15 -0.61 15.43
N LEU A 133 -8.98 0.08 16.23
CA LEU A 133 -9.66 1.32 15.84
C LEU A 133 -8.90 2.55 16.33
N ASN A 134 -8.89 3.62 15.52
CA ASN A 134 -8.34 4.92 15.90
C ASN A 134 -9.13 6.08 15.26
N ASP A 135 -8.56 7.30 15.21
CA ASP A 135 -9.24 8.47 14.68
C ASP A 135 -9.25 8.57 13.14
N TYR A 136 -8.66 7.60 12.43
CA TYR A 136 -8.37 7.63 10.99
C TYR A 136 -8.80 6.33 10.31
N TYR A 137 -9.77 6.39 9.40
CA TYR A 137 -10.34 5.19 8.77
C TYR A 137 -9.37 4.47 7.84
N ASP A 138 -8.41 5.19 7.25
CA ASP A 138 -7.32 4.59 6.48
C ASP A 138 -6.39 3.74 7.37
N ASP A 139 -6.03 4.22 8.56
CA ASP A 139 -5.22 3.43 9.51
C ASP A 139 -5.90 2.12 9.88
N GLU A 140 -7.20 2.16 10.11
CA GLU A 140 -8.02 0.99 10.39
C GLU A 140 -8.01 0.03 9.18
N GLY A 141 -8.21 0.54 7.97
CA GLY A 141 -8.14 -0.24 6.74
C GLY A 141 -6.81 -0.99 6.57
N TRP A 142 -5.67 -0.34 6.86
CA TRP A 142 -4.36 -1.00 6.83
C TRP A 142 -4.26 -2.18 7.81
N TRP A 143 -4.79 -2.03 9.02
CA TRP A 143 -4.83 -3.13 10.00
C TRP A 143 -5.77 -4.25 9.57
N ALA A 144 -6.92 -3.94 8.97
CA ALA A 144 -7.82 -4.96 8.46
C ALA A 144 -7.14 -5.81 7.38
N LEU A 145 -6.45 -5.20 6.43
CA LEU A 145 -5.68 -5.92 5.40
C LEU A 145 -4.54 -6.76 6.02
N ALA A 146 -3.83 -6.23 7.01
CA ALA A 146 -2.78 -6.97 7.72
C ALA A 146 -3.33 -8.21 8.45
N TRP A 147 -4.49 -8.09 9.10
CA TRP A 147 -5.14 -9.23 9.77
C TRP A 147 -5.73 -10.25 8.80
N ILE A 148 -6.21 -9.81 7.64
CA ILE A 148 -6.61 -10.70 6.54
C ILE A 148 -5.40 -11.48 6.02
N ALA A 149 -4.25 -10.83 5.82
CA ALA A 149 -3.02 -11.51 5.39
C ALA A 149 -2.55 -12.53 6.44
N ALA A 150 -2.55 -12.15 7.73
CA ALA A 150 -2.23 -13.08 8.81
C ALA A 150 -3.23 -14.26 8.91
N TYR A 151 -4.51 -14.04 8.61
CA TYR A 151 -5.50 -15.12 8.52
C TYR A 151 -5.22 -16.09 7.37
N ASP A 152 -4.79 -15.57 6.21
CA ASP A 152 -4.46 -16.41 5.05
C ASP A 152 -3.28 -17.36 5.35
N VAL A 153 -2.34 -16.95 6.19
CA VAL A 153 -1.21 -17.77 6.64
C VAL A 153 -1.60 -18.75 7.74
N THR A 154 -2.34 -18.28 8.75
CA THR A 154 -2.53 -19.02 10.01
C THR A 154 -3.86 -19.76 10.13
N HIS A 155 -4.86 -19.32 9.36
CA HIS A 155 -6.27 -19.68 9.52
C HIS A 155 -6.84 -19.44 10.93
N ASN A 156 -6.22 -18.56 11.72
CA ASN A 156 -6.74 -18.19 13.04
C ASN A 156 -7.97 -17.28 12.87
N PRO A 157 -9.18 -17.73 13.26
CA PRO A 157 -10.40 -16.95 13.06
C PRO A 157 -10.42 -15.61 13.80
N GLU A 158 -9.62 -15.43 14.86
CA GLU A 158 -9.55 -14.15 15.59
C GLU A 158 -9.05 -13.02 14.69
N TYR A 159 -8.12 -13.28 13.77
CA TYR A 159 -7.60 -12.26 12.86
C TYR A 159 -8.65 -11.84 11.83
N LEU A 160 -9.38 -12.81 11.26
CA LEU A 160 -10.46 -12.49 10.34
C LEU A 160 -11.59 -11.73 11.04
N SER A 161 -11.96 -12.13 12.27
CA SER A 161 -12.97 -11.41 13.04
C SER A 161 -12.57 -9.98 13.42
N GLU A 162 -11.28 -9.71 13.65
CA GLU A 162 -10.81 -8.34 13.86
C GLU A 162 -10.96 -7.50 12.58
N ALA A 163 -10.60 -8.05 11.42
CA ALA A 163 -10.83 -7.37 10.13
C ALA A 163 -12.31 -7.13 9.85
N GLU A 164 -13.19 -8.08 10.19
CA GLU A 164 -14.65 -7.90 10.13
C GLU A 164 -15.11 -6.77 11.07
N SER A 165 -14.55 -6.66 12.29
CA SER A 165 -14.89 -5.60 13.24
C SER A 165 -14.46 -4.22 12.76
N ILE A 166 -13.25 -4.11 12.20
CA ILE A 166 -12.76 -2.87 11.59
C ILE A 166 -13.66 -2.44 10.43
N PHE A 167 -14.00 -3.38 9.55
CA PHE A 167 -14.87 -3.09 8.41
C PHE A 167 -16.22 -2.51 8.85
N GLU A 168 -16.81 -3.03 9.92
CA GLU A 168 -18.08 -2.50 10.43
C GLU A 168 -17.98 -1.05 10.90
N ASP A 169 -16.85 -0.65 11.50
CA ASP A 169 -16.60 0.74 11.90
C ASP A 169 -16.48 1.67 10.68
N MET A 170 -15.67 1.28 9.68
CA MET A 170 -15.58 2.02 8.41
C MET A 170 -16.96 2.13 7.74
N LYS A 171 -17.70 1.01 7.66
CA LYS A 171 -19.04 0.98 7.06
C LYS A 171 -20.02 1.90 7.78
N ASP A 172 -19.95 2.05 9.10
CA ASP A 172 -20.82 2.95 9.86
C ASP A 172 -20.63 4.43 9.48
N ALA A 173 -19.47 4.80 8.96
CA ALA A 173 -19.19 6.15 8.45
C ALA A 173 -19.46 6.31 6.95
N TYR A 174 -19.55 5.21 6.20
CA TYR A 174 -19.78 5.23 4.77
C TYR A 174 -21.08 5.95 4.40
N GLY A 175 -21.00 6.87 3.43
CA GLY A 175 -22.12 7.62 2.88
C GLY A 175 -22.61 8.76 3.78
N THR A 176 -21.90 9.05 4.88
CA THR A 176 -22.22 10.18 5.77
C THR A 176 -21.56 11.50 5.35
N THR A 177 -20.70 11.46 4.33
CA THR A 177 -20.03 12.63 3.76
C THR A 177 -20.97 13.42 2.84
N PRO A 178 -20.70 14.71 2.55
CA PRO A 178 -21.44 15.45 1.53
C PRO A 178 -21.29 14.88 0.11
N CYS A 179 -20.24 14.10 -0.15
CA CYS A 179 -19.87 13.57 -1.47
C CYS A 179 -20.17 12.07 -1.65
N GLY A 180 -20.74 11.42 -0.63
CA GLY A 180 -20.74 9.95 -0.53
C GLY A 180 -19.36 9.40 -0.19
N GLY A 181 -19.18 8.08 -0.24
CA GLY A 181 -17.91 7.49 0.17
C GLY A 181 -17.66 7.62 1.68
N LEU A 182 -16.41 7.46 2.07
CA LEU A 182 -15.91 7.46 3.43
C LEU A 182 -15.19 8.77 3.77
N TRP A 183 -15.34 9.21 5.02
CA TRP A 183 -14.45 10.22 5.60
C TRP A 183 -13.04 9.64 5.76
N TRP A 184 -12.02 10.48 5.67
CA TRP A 184 -10.65 10.10 6.02
C TRP A 184 -10.52 9.84 7.53
N ASP A 185 -11.14 10.70 8.35
CA ASP A 185 -10.99 10.73 9.79
C ASP A 185 -12.33 10.91 10.52
N LYS A 186 -12.41 10.51 11.80
CA LYS A 186 -13.63 10.68 12.62
C LYS A 186 -14.03 12.15 12.81
N PRO A 187 -13.11 13.13 12.80
CA PRO A 187 -13.47 14.56 12.78
C PRO A 187 -14.08 15.07 11.46
N HIS A 188 -14.18 14.23 10.42
CA HIS A 188 -14.82 14.55 9.13
C HIS A 188 -14.14 15.71 8.39
N THR A 189 -12.82 15.68 8.29
CA THR A 189 -12.03 16.76 7.70
C THR A 189 -11.83 16.64 6.20
N TYR A 190 -11.90 15.42 5.66
CA TYR A 190 -11.53 15.17 4.26
C TYR A 190 -12.16 13.89 3.70
N VAL A 191 -12.40 13.84 2.39
CA VAL A 191 -12.76 12.63 1.63
C VAL A 191 -11.64 12.35 0.64
N ASN A 192 -10.74 11.44 1.01
CA ASN A 192 -9.58 11.07 0.20
C ASN A 192 -9.74 9.70 -0.47
N ALA A 193 -8.94 9.46 -1.49
CA ALA A 193 -8.92 8.21 -2.24
C ALA A 193 -8.61 7.03 -1.32
N ILE A 194 -7.55 7.14 -0.51
CA ILE A 194 -7.04 6.00 0.26
C ILE A 194 -8.06 5.39 1.22
N ALA A 195 -8.84 6.19 1.94
CA ALA A 195 -9.83 5.65 2.88
C ALA A 195 -10.92 4.83 2.17
N ASN A 196 -11.28 5.26 0.95
CA ASN A 196 -12.28 4.59 0.11
C ASN A 196 -11.71 3.36 -0.60
N GLU A 197 -10.47 3.43 -1.09
CA GLU A 197 -9.77 2.30 -1.69
C GLU A 197 -9.56 1.18 -0.67
N LEU A 198 -9.16 1.50 0.56
CA LEU A 198 -9.02 0.52 1.63
C LEU A 198 -10.37 -0.08 2.02
N PHE A 199 -11.44 0.71 2.04
CA PHE A 199 -12.79 0.18 2.28
C PHE A 199 -13.20 -0.83 1.20
N LEU A 200 -12.94 -0.51 -0.07
CA LEU A 200 -13.17 -1.42 -1.20
C LEU A 200 -12.36 -2.70 -1.03
N ASP A 201 -11.07 -2.56 -0.77
CA ASP A 201 -10.12 -3.65 -0.72
C ASP A 201 -10.45 -4.62 0.42
N VAL A 202 -10.69 -4.10 1.63
CA VAL A 202 -11.15 -4.89 2.77
C VAL A 202 -12.47 -5.61 2.46
N ALA A 203 -13.46 -4.91 1.88
CA ALA A 203 -14.73 -5.54 1.51
C ALA A 203 -14.54 -6.69 0.50
N ALA A 204 -13.72 -6.49 -0.52
CA ALA A 204 -13.44 -7.47 -1.55
C ALA A 204 -12.69 -8.70 -0.98
N HIS A 205 -11.69 -8.48 -0.12
CA HIS A 205 -10.99 -9.56 0.57
C HIS A 205 -11.93 -10.36 1.48
N LEU A 206 -12.80 -9.69 2.26
CA LEU A 206 -13.78 -10.34 3.13
C LEU A 206 -14.83 -11.10 2.32
N ALA A 207 -15.24 -10.62 1.14
CA ALA A 207 -16.16 -11.34 0.26
C ALA A 207 -15.62 -12.73 -0.15
N ASN A 208 -14.30 -12.88 -0.24
CA ASN A 208 -13.66 -14.16 -0.57
C ASN A 208 -13.49 -15.09 0.65
N ARG A 209 -13.31 -14.53 1.85
CA ARG A 209 -12.85 -15.26 3.06
C ARG A 209 -13.92 -15.44 4.14
N ALA A 210 -14.72 -14.40 4.41
CA ALA A 210 -15.67 -14.37 5.51
C ALA A 210 -16.85 -15.32 5.31
N PHE A 211 -17.57 -15.59 6.40
CA PHE A 211 -18.80 -16.39 6.33
C PHE A 211 -19.91 -15.66 5.57
N LYS A 212 -20.06 -14.34 5.80
CA LYS A 212 -21.10 -13.50 5.17
C LYS A 212 -20.67 -12.97 3.79
N LYS A 213 -20.23 -13.85 2.89
CA LYS A 213 -19.64 -13.48 1.58
C LYS A 213 -20.47 -12.48 0.77
N SER A 214 -21.78 -12.72 0.64
CA SER A 214 -22.67 -11.84 -0.12
C SER A 214 -22.78 -10.44 0.48
N TYR A 215 -22.72 -10.31 1.79
CA TYR A 215 -22.80 -9.02 2.47
C TYR A 215 -21.58 -8.14 2.14
N TYR A 216 -20.38 -8.70 2.23
CA TYR A 216 -19.16 -7.98 1.87
C TYR A 216 -19.06 -7.73 0.37
N LEU A 217 -19.51 -8.67 -0.46
CA LEU A 217 -19.58 -8.48 -1.90
C LEU A 217 -20.49 -7.30 -2.30
N ASP A 218 -21.68 -7.21 -1.70
CA ASP A 218 -22.62 -6.11 -1.94
C ASP A 218 -21.99 -4.75 -1.59
N TRP A 219 -21.20 -4.70 -0.51
CA TRP A 219 -20.47 -3.49 -0.13
C TRP A 219 -19.32 -3.17 -1.07
N ALA A 220 -18.51 -4.16 -1.46
CA ALA A 220 -17.41 -3.97 -2.39
C ALA A 220 -17.92 -3.45 -3.76
N GLN A 221 -19.02 -4.01 -4.27
CA GLN A 221 -19.63 -3.53 -5.51
C GLN A 221 -20.21 -2.12 -5.39
N ARG A 222 -20.79 -1.79 -4.22
CA ARG A 222 -21.31 -0.45 -3.95
C ARG A 222 -20.20 0.59 -3.89
N GLU A 223 -19.14 0.28 -3.15
CA GLU A 223 -17.97 1.14 -3.03
C GLU A 223 -17.35 1.38 -4.40
N TRP A 224 -17.09 0.30 -5.16
CA TRP A 224 -16.51 0.43 -6.48
C TRP A 224 -17.36 1.29 -7.43
N ALA A 225 -18.68 1.11 -7.40
CA ALA A 225 -19.58 1.94 -8.20
C ALA A 225 -19.52 3.43 -7.82
N TRP A 226 -19.35 3.74 -6.52
CA TRP A 226 -19.14 5.12 -6.06
C TRP A 226 -17.76 5.63 -6.47
N PHE A 227 -16.69 4.87 -6.24
CA PHE A 227 -15.31 5.26 -6.53
C PHE A 227 -15.08 5.53 -8.03
N GLN A 228 -15.67 4.72 -8.92
CA GLN A 228 -15.65 5.00 -10.36
C GLN A 228 -16.42 6.27 -10.74
N GLY A 229 -17.45 6.61 -9.98
CA GLY A 229 -18.34 7.75 -10.23
C GLY A 229 -17.92 9.05 -9.54
N SER A 230 -17.00 9.00 -8.58
CA SER A 230 -16.54 10.15 -7.80
C SER A 230 -15.71 11.14 -8.62
N GLY A 231 -15.10 10.67 -9.71
CA GLY A 231 -14.18 11.44 -10.54
C GLY A 231 -12.73 11.42 -10.05
N THR A 232 -12.41 10.70 -8.97
CA THR A 232 -11.05 10.63 -8.41
C THR A 232 -10.07 9.93 -9.37
N ILE A 233 -10.54 8.96 -10.18
CA ILE A 233 -9.83 8.46 -11.35
C ILE A 233 -9.90 9.53 -12.46
N ASN A 234 -8.77 10.16 -12.77
CA ASN A 234 -8.68 11.25 -13.72
C ASN A 234 -8.64 10.78 -15.19
N SER A 235 -8.54 11.76 -16.11
CA SER A 235 -8.50 11.53 -17.55
C SER A 235 -7.29 10.72 -18.04
N GLU A 236 -6.24 10.66 -17.24
CA GLU A 236 -5.00 9.93 -17.48
C GLU A 236 -5.05 8.51 -16.91
N SER A 237 -6.20 8.09 -16.36
CA SER A 237 -6.40 6.81 -15.66
C SER A 237 -5.52 6.63 -14.42
N THR A 238 -5.05 7.73 -13.84
CA THR A 238 -4.41 7.78 -12.51
C THR A 238 -5.39 8.33 -11.47
N ILE A 239 -5.08 8.17 -10.19
CA ILE A 239 -5.94 8.55 -9.07
C ILE A 239 -5.32 9.73 -8.35
N ASN A 240 -6.06 10.84 -8.29
CA ASN A 240 -5.70 12.01 -7.47
C ASN A 240 -6.08 11.77 -5.99
N ASP A 241 -5.50 12.57 -5.10
CA ASP A 241 -5.61 12.34 -3.65
C ASP A 241 -7.03 12.35 -3.07
N GLY A 242 -7.99 13.10 -3.64
CA GLY A 242 -9.33 13.12 -3.08
C GLY A 242 -10.32 14.08 -3.74
N LEU A 243 -11.31 14.48 -2.96
CA LEU A 243 -12.41 15.35 -3.40
C LEU A 243 -12.40 16.68 -2.64
N ASP A 244 -12.80 17.74 -3.32
CA ASP A 244 -13.18 18.99 -2.67
C ASP A 244 -14.55 18.83 -2.00
N LEU A 245 -14.65 19.17 -0.71
CA LEU A 245 -15.88 18.95 0.08
C LEU A 245 -17.04 19.87 -0.28
N ASP A 246 -16.76 21.01 -0.92
CA ASP A 246 -17.79 21.97 -1.32
C ASP A 246 -18.38 21.62 -2.69
N THR A 247 -17.55 21.15 -3.62
CA THR A 247 -17.98 20.82 -5.00
C THR A 247 -18.24 19.33 -5.22
N CYS A 248 -17.65 18.46 -4.40
CA CYS A 248 -17.58 17.02 -4.63
C CYS A 248 -16.95 16.64 -5.97
N GLU A 249 -16.06 17.49 -6.47
CA GLU A 249 -15.24 17.23 -7.65
C GLU A 249 -13.83 16.80 -7.23
N ASN A 250 -13.14 16.11 -8.13
CA ASN A 250 -11.73 15.73 -7.96
C ASN A 250 -10.89 16.98 -7.64
N ASN A 251 -10.12 16.92 -6.56
CA ASN A 251 -9.29 18.03 -6.07
C ASN A 251 -8.04 18.30 -6.93
N GLY A 252 -7.74 17.44 -7.90
CA GLY A 252 -6.51 17.49 -8.70
C GLY A 252 -5.24 17.29 -7.87
N GLY A 253 -5.37 16.67 -6.70
CA GLY A 253 -4.29 16.45 -5.74
C GLY A 253 -3.24 15.47 -6.26
N THR A 254 -2.17 15.29 -5.51
CA THR A 254 -1.01 14.54 -5.99
C THR A 254 -1.35 13.09 -6.33
N VAL A 255 -0.78 12.60 -7.42
CA VAL A 255 -0.82 11.19 -7.81
C VAL A 255 0.27 10.48 -7.01
N TRP A 256 -0.14 9.76 -5.97
CA TRP A 256 0.75 8.97 -5.11
C TRP A 256 0.70 7.50 -5.48
N SER A 257 1.82 6.78 -5.38
CA SER A 257 1.89 5.37 -5.82
C SER A 257 0.91 4.46 -5.06
N TYR A 258 0.71 4.69 -3.76
CA TYR A 258 -0.15 3.86 -2.92
C TYR A 258 -1.62 3.89 -3.33
N ASN A 259 -2.16 5.06 -3.73
CA ASN A 259 -3.52 5.17 -4.24
C ASN A 259 -3.68 4.35 -5.52
N GLN A 260 -2.64 4.36 -6.36
CA GLN A 260 -2.63 3.54 -7.58
C GLN A 260 -2.50 2.05 -7.29
N GLY A 261 -1.99 1.70 -6.10
CA GLY A 261 -1.73 0.33 -5.66
C GLY A 261 -2.94 -0.34 -5.03
N VAL A 262 -3.50 0.24 -3.96
CA VAL A 262 -4.59 -0.38 -3.18
C VAL A 262 -5.77 -0.75 -4.06
N ILE A 263 -6.13 0.12 -5.02
CA ILE A 263 -7.21 -0.16 -5.96
C ILE A 263 -6.97 -1.43 -6.80
N LEU A 264 -5.71 -1.78 -7.11
CA LEU A 264 -5.38 -2.99 -7.89
C LEU A 264 -5.70 -4.25 -7.06
N GLY A 265 -5.37 -4.25 -5.77
CA GLY A 265 -5.69 -5.33 -4.84
C GLY A 265 -7.21 -5.52 -4.75
N GLY A 266 -7.92 -4.44 -4.45
CA GLY A 266 -9.38 -4.47 -4.28
C GLY A 266 -10.11 -4.93 -5.53
N LEU A 267 -9.72 -4.43 -6.72
CA LEU A 267 -10.30 -4.87 -7.99
C LEU A 267 -9.96 -6.32 -8.34
N THR A 268 -8.77 -6.79 -7.97
CA THR A 268 -8.36 -8.17 -8.20
C THR A 268 -9.18 -9.13 -7.32
N GLU A 269 -9.34 -8.82 -6.04
CA GLU A 269 -10.18 -9.61 -5.12
C GLU A 269 -11.67 -9.51 -5.47
N LEU A 270 -12.14 -8.37 -5.98
CA LEU A 270 -13.52 -8.22 -6.45
C LEU A 270 -13.77 -9.05 -7.72
N SER A 271 -12.79 -9.10 -8.64
CA SER A 271 -12.84 -10.02 -9.79
C SER A 271 -12.92 -11.48 -9.34
N ARG A 272 -12.11 -11.87 -8.35
CA ARG A 272 -12.16 -13.22 -7.77
C ARG A 272 -13.51 -13.54 -7.14
N ALA A 273 -14.12 -12.60 -6.42
CA ALA A 273 -15.40 -12.80 -5.73
C ALA A 273 -16.59 -12.91 -6.70
N THR A 274 -16.52 -12.22 -7.85
CA THR A 274 -17.62 -12.13 -8.82
C THR A 274 -17.47 -13.04 -10.03
N GLY A 275 -16.24 -13.37 -10.42
CA GLY A 275 -15.91 -13.96 -11.72
C GLY A 275 -15.92 -12.96 -12.89
N ASP A 276 -16.09 -11.66 -12.63
CA ASP A 276 -16.11 -10.63 -13.67
C ASP A 276 -14.69 -10.09 -13.91
N HIS A 277 -14.15 -10.34 -15.10
CA HIS A 277 -12.80 -9.91 -15.49
C HIS A 277 -12.70 -8.45 -15.94
N SER A 278 -13.81 -7.71 -15.99
CA SER A 278 -13.78 -6.26 -16.24
C SER A 278 -13.04 -5.50 -15.14
N TYR A 279 -13.08 -5.98 -13.89
CA TYR A 279 -12.31 -5.42 -12.78
C TYR A 279 -10.79 -5.58 -13.00
N ILE A 280 -10.32 -6.75 -13.46
CA ILE A 280 -8.91 -6.95 -13.85
C ILE A 280 -8.52 -6.04 -15.01
N THR A 281 -9.41 -5.86 -15.98
CA THR A 281 -9.15 -4.96 -17.12
C THR A 281 -8.93 -3.53 -16.63
N LYS A 282 -9.76 -3.05 -15.69
CA LYS A 282 -9.60 -1.72 -15.11
C LYS A 282 -8.36 -1.61 -14.21
N ALA A 283 -8.05 -2.64 -13.42
CA ALA A 283 -6.83 -2.67 -12.62
C ALA A 283 -5.58 -2.55 -13.53
N LYS A 284 -5.52 -3.29 -14.63
CA LYS A 284 -4.41 -3.19 -15.61
C LYS A 284 -4.28 -1.79 -16.23
N GLU A 285 -5.41 -1.16 -16.55
CA GLU A 285 -5.42 0.21 -17.08
C GLU A 285 -4.82 1.22 -16.08
N ILE A 286 -5.19 1.12 -14.80
CA ILE A 286 -4.64 1.98 -13.74
C ILE A 286 -3.16 1.67 -13.49
N ALA A 287 -2.78 0.39 -13.44
CA ALA A 287 -1.40 -0.03 -13.27
C ALA A 287 -0.49 0.49 -14.40
N ASP A 288 -0.94 0.37 -15.65
CA ASP A 288 -0.19 0.85 -16.82
C ASP A 288 -0.05 2.39 -16.78
N ALA A 289 -1.09 3.12 -16.37
CA ALA A 289 -1.06 4.57 -16.21
C ALA A 289 -0.14 5.02 -15.07
N ALA A 290 -0.20 4.34 -13.92
CA ALA A 290 0.64 4.61 -12.76
C ALA A 290 2.12 4.38 -13.06
N ILE A 291 2.47 3.25 -13.70
CA ILE A 291 3.84 2.97 -14.14
C ILE A 291 4.31 4.07 -15.10
N ALA A 292 3.48 4.50 -16.05
CA ALA A 292 3.86 5.57 -16.97
C ALA A 292 4.05 6.93 -16.27
N ALA A 293 3.32 7.21 -15.20
CA ALA A 293 3.33 8.51 -14.52
C ALA A 293 4.39 8.63 -13.41
N LEU A 294 4.70 7.54 -12.71
CA LEU A 294 5.50 7.52 -11.48
C LEU A 294 6.84 6.79 -11.62
N THR A 295 7.35 6.66 -12.84
CA THR A 295 8.59 5.92 -13.11
C THR A 295 9.62 6.81 -13.80
N GLU A 296 10.84 6.84 -13.26
CA GLU A 296 12.02 7.43 -13.90
C GLU A 296 13.07 6.34 -14.13
N ASP A 297 13.59 6.23 -15.36
CA ASP A 297 14.55 5.20 -15.78
C ASP A 297 14.15 3.74 -15.43
N GLY A 298 12.85 3.46 -15.38
CA GLY A 298 12.31 2.13 -15.07
C GLY A 298 12.07 1.87 -13.58
N ILE A 299 12.42 2.82 -12.71
CA ILE A 299 12.29 2.72 -11.26
C ILE A 299 11.13 3.57 -10.75
N LEU A 300 10.29 2.99 -9.90
CA LEU A 300 9.17 3.66 -9.25
C LEU A 300 9.67 4.76 -8.32
N GLN A 301 9.08 5.94 -8.42
CA GLN A 301 9.43 7.12 -7.65
C GLN A 301 8.16 7.88 -7.24
N ASP A 302 8.04 8.19 -5.95
CA ASP A 302 7.00 9.10 -5.47
C ASP A 302 7.44 10.57 -5.59
N PRO A 303 6.49 11.51 -5.83
CA PRO A 303 6.81 12.93 -5.98
C PRO A 303 7.48 13.60 -4.78
N CYS A 304 7.41 12.99 -3.59
CA CYS A 304 8.03 13.50 -2.37
C CYS A 304 9.54 13.22 -2.28
N GLU A 305 10.09 12.33 -3.13
CA GLU A 305 11.50 11.95 -3.02
C GLU A 305 12.44 13.15 -3.27
N PRO A 306 13.49 13.34 -2.44
CA PRO A 306 13.99 12.41 -1.42
C PRO A 306 13.44 12.61 0.02
N ASP A 307 12.41 13.43 0.22
CA ASP A 307 11.94 13.89 1.54
C ASP A 307 10.48 13.47 1.83
N CYS A 308 10.19 12.15 1.79
CA CYS A 308 8.85 11.57 1.92
C CYS A 308 8.31 11.37 3.35
N GLY A 309 8.75 12.20 4.30
CA GLY A 309 8.25 12.17 5.68
C GLY A 309 8.28 10.77 6.33
N GLY A 310 7.34 10.52 7.24
CA GLY A 310 7.17 9.21 7.89
C GLY A 310 6.12 8.31 7.25
N ASP A 311 5.31 8.85 6.35
CA ASP A 311 4.20 8.13 5.73
C ASP A 311 4.49 7.82 4.25
N GLY A 312 4.98 8.81 3.48
CA GLY A 312 5.31 8.66 2.07
C GLY A 312 6.34 7.57 1.78
N SER A 313 7.23 7.27 2.73
CA SER A 313 8.22 6.20 2.57
C SER A 313 7.63 4.80 2.36
N GLN A 314 6.37 4.56 2.76
CA GLN A 314 5.70 3.28 2.60
C GLN A 314 5.01 3.10 1.24
N PHE A 315 4.75 4.20 0.52
CA PHE A 315 3.77 4.21 -0.58
C PHE A 315 4.18 3.32 -1.75
N LYS A 316 5.45 3.35 -2.14
CA LYS A 316 5.98 2.52 -3.23
C LYS A 316 5.79 1.01 -2.99
N GLY A 317 6.01 0.55 -1.76
CA GLY A 317 5.79 -0.85 -1.39
C GLY A 317 4.33 -1.27 -1.52
N VAL A 318 3.39 -0.41 -1.10
CA VAL A 318 1.94 -0.66 -1.29
C VAL A 318 1.62 -0.89 -2.77
N PHE A 319 2.19 -0.08 -3.67
CA PHE A 319 2.02 -0.28 -5.11
C PHE A 319 2.59 -1.63 -5.57
N ALA A 320 3.84 -1.93 -5.22
CA ALA A 320 4.52 -3.15 -5.64
C ALA A 320 3.79 -4.43 -5.17
N ARG A 321 3.34 -4.46 -3.90
CA ARG A 321 2.56 -5.57 -3.33
C ARG A 321 1.26 -5.80 -4.08
N ASN A 322 0.50 -4.74 -4.36
CA ASN A 322 -0.77 -4.89 -5.08
C ASN A 322 -0.59 -5.19 -6.57
N LEU A 323 0.49 -4.71 -7.19
CA LEU A 323 0.86 -5.11 -8.54
C LEU A 323 1.20 -6.61 -8.61
N GLN A 324 1.88 -7.15 -7.58
CA GLN A 324 2.13 -8.58 -7.46
C GLN A 324 0.83 -9.39 -7.33
N ILE A 325 -0.16 -8.91 -6.58
CA ILE A 325 -1.48 -9.54 -6.47
C ILE A 325 -2.16 -9.60 -7.85
N LEU A 326 -2.16 -8.50 -8.59
CA LEU A 326 -2.71 -8.43 -9.95
C LEU A 326 -1.96 -9.36 -10.91
N GLN A 327 -0.62 -9.35 -10.85
CA GLN A 327 0.23 -10.20 -11.69
C GLN A 327 -0.03 -11.69 -11.44
N LYS A 328 -0.20 -12.10 -10.18
CA LYS A 328 -0.55 -13.49 -9.83
C LYS A 328 -1.92 -13.90 -10.36
N ALA A 329 -2.88 -12.99 -10.35
CA ALA A 329 -4.24 -13.25 -10.85
C ALA A 329 -4.34 -13.23 -12.39
N SER A 330 -3.53 -12.40 -13.06
CA SER A 330 -3.55 -12.24 -14.51
C SER A 330 -2.15 -11.92 -15.06
N PRO A 331 -1.29 -12.93 -15.21
CA PRO A 331 0.12 -12.74 -15.55
C PRO A 331 0.37 -11.99 -16.85
N GLU A 332 1.27 -11.02 -16.79
CA GLU A 332 1.77 -10.19 -17.89
C GLU A 332 3.28 -9.98 -17.73
N GLU A 333 4.04 -10.16 -18.80
CA GLU A 333 5.51 -9.99 -18.77
C GLU A 333 5.91 -8.60 -18.26
N ARG A 334 5.14 -7.56 -18.65
CA ARG A 334 5.45 -6.16 -18.30
C ARG A 334 5.43 -5.89 -16.79
N TYR A 335 4.58 -6.58 -16.02
CA TYR A 335 4.49 -6.38 -14.57
C TYR A 335 5.57 -7.18 -13.85
N ALA A 336 5.85 -8.42 -14.30
CA ALA A 336 6.99 -9.19 -13.79
C ALA A 336 8.31 -8.44 -14.01
N SER A 337 8.56 -7.98 -15.24
CA SER A 337 9.76 -7.18 -15.56
C SER A 337 9.85 -5.89 -14.76
N PHE A 338 8.73 -5.22 -14.48
CA PHE A 338 8.73 -4.00 -13.65
C PHE A 338 9.09 -4.29 -12.20
N LEU A 339 8.53 -5.36 -11.61
CA LEU A 339 8.86 -5.79 -10.25
C LEU A 339 10.33 -6.20 -10.15
N ASP A 340 10.83 -7.01 -11.10
CA ASP A 340 12.23 -7.42 -11.18
C ASP A 340 13.16 -6.20 -11.27
N THR A 341 12.86 -5.26 -12.16
CA THR A 341 13.71 -4.06 -12.37
C THR A 341 13.81 -3.21 -11.11
N ASN A 342 12.69 -3.01 -10.40
CA ASN A 342 12.70 -2.26 -9.15
C ASN A 342 13.43 -3.01 -8.04
N ALA A 343 13.20 -4.32 -7.92
CA ALA A 343 13.82 -5.13 -6.89
C ALA A 343 15.36 -5.22 -7.06
N ASP A 344 15.82 -5.43 -8.30
CA ASP A 344 17.25 -5.44 -8.64
C ASP A 344 17.89 -4.07 -8.35
N SER A 345 17.22 -2.96 -8.70
CA SER A 345 17.72 -1.61 -8.41
C SER A 345 17.82 -1.33 -6.91
N ILE A 346 16.80 -1.71 -6.13
CA ILE A 346 16.84 -1.60 -4.67
C ILE A 346 18.06 -2.32 -4.13
N TRP A 347 18.30 -3.56 -4.57
CA TRP A 347 19.39 -4.37 -4.06
C TRP A 347 20.77 -3.90 -4.53
N ASP A 348 20.89 -3.35 -5.73
CA ASP A 348 22.17 -2.89 -6.25
C ASP A 348 22.52 -1.45 -5.83
N HIS A 349 21.52 -0.62 -5.52
CA HIS A 349 21.70 0.84 -5.41
C HIS A 349 21.12 1.49 -4.14
N ASP A 350 20.13 0.86 -3.49
CA ASP A 350 19.42 1.41 -2.33
C ASP A 350 19.64 0.58 -1.06
N ARG A 351 20.90 0.23 -0.75
CA ARG A 351 21.20 -0.50 0.49
C ARG A 351 22.54 -0.18 1.14
N GLU A 352 22.55 -0.32 2.46
CA GLU A 352 23.77 -0.49 3.27
C GLU A 352 23.68 -1.84 4.01
N GLY A 353 24.49 -2.82 3.58
CA GLY A 353 24.31 -4.19 4.06
C GLY A 353 22.97 -4.75 3.58
N SER A 354 22.04 -5.00 4.50
CA SER A 354 20.66 -5.44 4.25
C SER A 354 19.61 -4.42 4.73
N GLU A 355 20.05 -3.20 5.09
CA GLU A 355 19.16 -2.06 5.30
C GLU A 355 18.81 -1.44 3.95
N LEU A 356 17.53 -1.18 3.72
CA LEU A 356 16.95 -0.65 2.48
C LEU A 356 16.32 0.72 2.76
N SER A 357 16.60 1.74 1.92
CA SER A 357 16.11 3.11 2.15
C SER A 357 14.98 3.52 1.21
N LEU A 358 14.81 4.83 1.02
CA LEU A 358 13.71 5.43 0.29
C LEU A 358 13.95 5.43 -1.23
N ILE A 359 15.18 5.69 -1.67
CA ILE A 359 15.50 6.00 -3.06
C ILE A 359 15.86 4.72 -3.79
N TRP A 360 14.85 4.04 -4.35
CA TRP A 360 15.03 2.74 -5.01
C TRP A 360 15.97 2.79 -6.22
N SER A 361 16.13 3.96 -6.84
CA SER A 361 17.12 4.22 -7.92
C SER A 361 18.54 4.48 -7.40
N GLY A 362 18.69 4.59 -6.09
CA GLY A 362 19.90 4.97 -5.38
C GLY A 362 20.24 6.47 -5.47
N PRO A 363 21.23 6.92 -4.67
CA PRO A 363 21.92 6.13 -3.66
C PRO A 363 21.09 5.92 -2.39
N PHE A 364 21.47 4.93 -1.58
CA PHE A 364 20.99 4.77 -0.21
C PHE A 364 21.08 6.08 0.59
N ILE A 365 20.00 6.45 1.28
CA ILE A 365 19.95 7.62 2.16
C ILE A 365 19.71 7.22 3.62
N THR A 366 20.40 7.90 4.54
CA THR A 366 20.28 7.66 5.98
C THR A 366 19.32 8.66 6.64
N PRO A 367 18.55 8.25 7.67
CA PRO A 367 18.43 6.88 8.18
C PRO A 367 17.42 6.06 7.35
N ALA A 368 17.75 4.79 7.09
CA ALA A 368 16.73 3.79 6.78
C ALA A 368 15.91 3.48 8.05
N ASN A 369 14.68 3.02 7.86
CA ASN A 369 13.76 2.77 8.95
C ASN A 369 12.81 1.61 8.61
N ALA A 370 11.98 1.17 9.56
CA ALA A 370 11.06 0.06 9.33
C ALA A 370 10.12 0.27 8.14
N SER A 371 9.65 1.49 7.87
CA SER A 371 8.78 1.81 6.73
C SER A 371 9.51 1.72 5.40
N THR A 372 10.72 2.30 5.28
CA THR A 372 11.52 2.16 4.05
C THR A 372 11.87 0.69 3.81
N GLN A 373 12.24 -0.03 4.87
CA GLN A 373 12.56 -1.44 4.83
C GLN A 373 11.37 -2.28 4.35
N SER A 374 10.18 -2.14 4.95
CA SER A 374 8.98 -2.87 4.53
C SER A 374 8.54 -2.49 3.12
N SER A 375 8.65 -1.20 2.76
CA SER A 375 8.33 -0.71 1.42
C SER A 375 9.18 -1.37 0.34
N ALA A 376 10.50 -1.39 0.52
CA ALA A 376 11.42 -2.04 -0.41
C ALA A 376 11.23 -3.57 -0.43
N MET A 377 10.95 -4.18 0.72
CA MET A 377 10.67 -5.62 0.80
C MET A 377 9.42 -6.03 0.01
N ASP A 378 8.35 -5.22 -0.05
CA ASP A 378 7.19 -5.50 -0.88
C ASP A 378 7.58 -5.70 -2.37
N ALA A 379 8.53 -4.92 -2.89
CA ALA A 379 9.06 -5.08 -4.26
C ALA A 379 9.93 -6.33 -4.43
N LEU A 380 10.80 -6.61 -3.47
CA LEU A 380 11.64 -7.82 -3.45
C LEU A 380 10.81 -9.11 -3.41
N ILE A 381 9.79 -9.13 -2.55
CA ILE A 381 8.80 -10.23 -2.48
C ILE A 381 8.00 -10.30 -3.78
N GLY A 382 7.65 -9.14 -4.33
CA GLY A 382 7.04 -8.97 -5.65
C GLY A 382 7.78 -9.75 -6.73
N ALA A 383 9.06 -9.46 -6.93
CA ALA A 383 9.93 -10.10 -7.91
C ALA A 383 10.09 -11.61 -7.66
N LEU A 384 10.29 -12.04 -6.42
CA LEU A 384 10.39 -13.48 -6.10
C LEU A 384 9.13 -14.29 -6.40
N ALA A 385 7.96 -13.65 -6.38
CA ALA A 385 6.67 -14.30 -6.54
C ALA A 385 6.19 -14.35 -8.00
N THR A 386 6.90 -13.73 -8.92
CA THR A 386 6.58 -13.66 -10.36
C THR A 386 7.48 -14.53 -11.20
#